data_AF-A0A949HVA2-F1
#
_entry.id   AF-A0A949HVA2-F1
#
_cell.length_a   1.000
_cell.length_b   1.000
_cell.length_c   1.000
_cell.angle_alpha   90.00
_cell.angle_beta   90.00
_cell.angle_gamma   90.00
#
_symmetry.space_group_name_H-M   'P 1'
#
loop_
_entity.id
_entity.type
_entity.pdbx_description
1 polymer ?
#
loop_
_entity_poly.entity_id
_entity_poly.type
_entity_poly.pdbx_seq_one_letter_code
_entity_poly.pdbx_strand_id
1 'polypeptide(L)'
;MTESVLQPESLAPPAELQRAPMSPAGRSFGWLNDKLTAFNEGRTPLWWWVLFLPAAFCAMALLPAMLIYKISTGVGVWGNNMPVMWGWDIINFVWWVGVAHAGTLIS
;
A
#
# COMPACT_ATOMS: atom_id res chain seq x y z
N MET A 1 -36.92 48.59 3.83
CA MET A 1 -35.60 48.35 3.21
C MET A 1 -34.78 47.71 4.32
N THR A 2 -34.51 46.41 4.40
CA THR A 2 -33.91 45.50 3.40
C THR A 2 -33.98 44.08 3.97
N GLU A 3 -34.85 43.21 3.43
CA GLU A 3 -34.82 41.76 3.72
C GLU A 3 -34.95 40.98 2.41
N SER A 4 -33.95 41.11 1.54
CA SER A 4 -33.93 40.44 0.23
C SER A 4 -32.64 39.65 -0.03
N VAL A 5 -31.84 39.34 0.99
CA VAL A 5 -30.43 38.95 0.77
C VAL A 5 -30.16 37.44 0.76
N LEU A 6 -31.07 36.55 1.16
CA LEU A 6 -30.73 35.11 1.19
C LEU A 6 -31.80 34.24 0.52
N GLN A 7 -31.74 34.19 -0.82
CA GLN A 7 -32.41 33.17 -1.62
C GLN A 7 -31.57 31.87 -1.56
N PRO A 8 -32.13 30.73 -1.11
CA PRO A 8 -31.41 29.45 -0.96
C PRO A 8 -30.94 28.86 -2.30
N GLU A 9 -31.42 29.38 -3.43
CA GLU A 9 -31.04 28.95 -4.78
C GLU A 9 -29.65 29.44 -5.21
N SER A 10 -29.08 30.44 -4.50
CA SER A 10 -27.76 31.02 -4.79
C SER A 10 -26.57 30.25 -4.22
N LEU A 11 -26.81 29.13 -3.52
CA LEU A 11 -25.80 28.37 -2.77
C LEU A 11 -25.14 27.24 -3.57
N ALA A 12 -25.56 27.00 -4.80
CA ALA A 12 -24.90 26.03 -5.67
C ALA A 12 -23.51 26.57 -6.08
N PRO A 13 -22.40 25.87 -5.77
CA PRO A 13 -21.08 26.32 -6.17
C PRO A 13 -21.02 26.50 -7.70
N PRO A 14 -20.44 27.61 -8.20
CA PRO A 14 -20.27 27.82 -9.64
C PRO A 14 -19.56 26.64 -10.27
N ALA A 15 -19.83 26.35 -11.55
CA ALA A 15 -19.35 25.15 -12.24
C ALA A 15 -17.82 24.96 -12.16
N GLU A 16 -17.07 26.06 -12.03
CA GLU A 16 -15.60 26.08 -11.87
C GLU A 16 -15.12 25.54 -10.51
N LEU A 17 -15.97 25.56 -9.47
CA LEU A 17 -15.68 25.05 -8.13
C LEU A 17 -16.24 23.64 -7.90
N GLN A 18 -16.84 23.01 -8.93
CA GLN A 18 -17.32 21.65 -8.85
C GLN A 18 -16.14 20.68 -8.93
N ARG A 19 -15.88 19.97 -7.83
CA ARG A 19 -14.85 18.94 -7.78
C ARG A 19 -15.29 17.74 -8.61
N ALA A 20 -14.35 17.15 -9.35
CA ALA A 20 -14.59 15.87 -9.99
C ALA A 20 -15.03 14.84 -8.93
N PRO A 21 -16.09 14.05 -9.19
CA PRO A 21 -16.53 13.04 -8.25
C PRO A 21 -15.44 11.98 -8.10
N MET A 22 -15.03 11.71 -6.85
CA MET A 22 -14.00 10.71 -6.54
C MET A 22 -14.48 9.27 -6.79
N SER A 23 -15.80 9.05 -6.70
CA SER A 23 -16.44 7.78 -7.03
C SER A 23 -17.37 7.95 -8.23
N PRO A 24 -17.56 6.88 -9.04
CA PRO A 24 -18.52 6.91 -10.13
C PRO A 24 -19.93 7.27 -9.65
N ALA A 25 -20.55 8.25 -10.30
CA ALA A 25 -21.89 8.71 -9.96
C ALA A 25 -22.93 7.58 -10.12
N GLY A 26 -23.91 7.53 -9.20
CA GLY A 26 -25.07 6.64 -9.32
C GLY A 26 -24.89 5.20 -8.80
N ARG A 27 -23.89 4.92 -7.95
CA ARG A 27 -23.73 3.60 -7.30
C ARG A 27 -24.35 3.58 -5.90
N SER A 28 -25.07 2.51 -5.58
CA SER A 28 -25.63 2.29 -4.24
C SER A 28 -24.59 1.64 -3.31
N PHE A 29 -24.78 1.77 -1.99
CA PHE A 29 -23.95 1.09 -1.00
C PHE A 29 -23.97 -0.45 -1.14
N GLY A 30 -25.13 -1.01 -1.53
CA GLY A 30 -25.26 -2.45 -1.79
C GLY A 30 -24.33 -2.93 -2.91
N TRP A 31 -24.23 -2.16 -4.01
CA TRP A 31 -23.31 -2.47 -5.10
C TRP A 31 -21.84 -2.48 -4.64
N LEU A 32 -21.45 -1.55 -3.76
CA LEU A 32 -20.08 -1.49 -3.24
C LEU A 32 -19.78 -2.70 -2.35
N ASN A 33 -20.73 -3.04 -1.46
CA ASN A 33 -20.62 -4.22 -0.60
C ASN A 33 -20.42 -5.46 -1.46
N ASP A 34 -21.35 -5.74 -2.38
CA ASP A 34 -21.31 -6.91 -3.26
C ASP A 34 -20.00 -6.99 -4.07
N LYS A 35 -19.43 -5.84 -4.47
CA LYS A 35 -18.14 -5.80 -5.17
C LYS A 35 -16.96 -6.14 -4.29
N LEU A 36 -16.94 -5.69 -3.04
CA LEU A 36 -15.88 -6.01 -2.09
C LEU A 36 -15.96 -7.47 -1.64
N THR A 37 -17.14 -7.97 -1.29
CA THR A 37 -17.31 -9.37 -0.88
C THR A 37 -17.04 -10.34 -2.01
N ALA A 38 -17.40 -10.01 -3.26
CA ALA A 38 -17.11 -10.88 -4.40
C ALA A 38 -15.61 -11.15 -4.61
N PHE A 39 -14.73 -10.22 -4.22
CA PHE A 39 -13.29 -10.45 -4.26
C PHE A 39 -12.85 -11.51 -3.23
N ASN A 40 -13.43 -11.47 -2.03
CA ASN A 40 -13.10 -12.38 -0.94
C ASN A 40 -13.77 -13.76 -1.07
N GLU A 41 -15.01 -13.80 -1.55
CA GLU A 41 -15.80 -15.03 -1.73
C GLU A 41 -15.50 -15.76 -3.04
N GLY A 42 -14.89 -15.05 -4.01
CA GLY A 42 -14.50 -15.60 -5.30
C GLY A 42 -13.40 -16.65 -5.18
N ARG A 43 -13.33 -17.54 -6.18
CA ARG A 43 -12.22 -18.50 -6.27
C ARG A 43 -10.91 -17.75 -6.54
N THR A 44 -9.86 -18.08 -5.79
CA THR A 44 -8.53 -17.52 -6.03
C THR A 44 -8.02 -17.95 -7.41
N PRO A 45 -7.62 -17.01 -8.27
CA PRO A 45 -7.21 -17.33 -9.62
C PRO A 45 -5.86 -18.05 -9.63
N LEU A 46 -5.62 -18.88 -10.64
CA LEU A 46 -4.40 -19.71 -10.71
C LEU A 46 -3.11 -18.88 -10.73
N TRP A 47 -3.12 -17.69 -11.35
CA TRP A 47 -1.95 -16.81 -11.37
C TRP A 47 -1.54 -16.36 -9.96
N TRP A 48 -2.49 -16.24 -9.04
CA TRP A 48 -2.21 -15.88 -7.66
C TRP A 48 -1.38 -16.97 -6.99
N TRP A 49 -1.74 -18.25 -7.19
CA TRP A 49 -0.97 -19.39 -6.65
C TRP A 49 0.42 -19.51 -7.27
N VAL A 50 0.55 -19.24 -8.57
CA VAL A 50 1.85 -19.26 -9.26
C VAL A 50 2.82 -18.19 -8.71
N LEU A 51 2.31 -17.03 -8.27
CA LEU A 51 3.14 -16.01 -7.64
C LEU A 51 3.33 -16.26 -6.14
N PHE A 52 2.28 -16.72 -5.46
CA PHE A 52 2.27 -16.91 -4.01
C PHE A 52 3.19 -18.06 -3.58
N LEU A 53 3.14 -19.22 -4.25
CA LEU A 53 3.91 -20.39 -3.82
C LEU A 53 5.44 -20.17 -3.86
N PRO A 54 6.04 -19.63 -4.94
CA PRO A 54 7.46 -19.32 -4.95
C PRO A 54 7.82 -18.22 -3.94
N ALA A 55 7.00 -17.18 -3.81
CA ALA A 55 7.25 -16.11 -2.84
C ALA A 55 7.23 -16.63 -1.40
N ALA A 56 6.23 -17.45 -1.05
CA ALA A 56 6.11 -18.10 0.25
C ALA A 56 7.29 -19.04 0.52
N PHE A 57 7.70 -19.84 -0.47
CA PHE A 57 8.87 -20.70 -0.36
C PHE A 57 10.15 -19.90 -0.11
N CYS A 58 10.41 -18.84 -0.89
CA CYS A 58 11.56 -17.96 -0.68
C CYS A 58 11.56 -17.32 0.71
N ALA A 59 10.39 -16.85 1.18
CA ALA A 59 10.25 -16.23 2.49
C ALA A 59 10.45 -17.23 3.65
N MET A 60 9.93 -18.45 3.52
CA MET A 60 9.96 -19.44 4.60
C MET A 60 11.20 -20.33 4.61
N ALA A 61 11.87 -20.53 3.47
CA ALA A 61 13.05 -21.38 3.37
C ALA A 61 14.33 -20.55 3.21
N LEU A 62 14.42 -19.72 2.18
CA LEU A 62 15.68 -19.05 1.82
C LEU A 62 16.04 -17.94 2.81
N LEU A 63 15.10 -17.08 3.18
CA LEU A 63 15.34 -15.98 4.10
C LEU A 63 15.88 -16.45 5.46
N PRO A 64 15.22 -17.37 6.20
CA PRO A 64 15.75 -17.85 7.48
C PRO A 64 17.06 -18.61 7.33
N ALA A 65 17.24 -19.41 6.27
CA ALA A 65 18.50 -20.11 6.02
C ALA A 65 19.68 -19.11 5.86
N MET A 66 19.48 -18.04 5.10
CA MET A 66 20.51 -17.01 4.89
C MET A 66 20.75 -16.16 6.15
N LEU A 67 19.72 -15.93 6.98
CA LEU A 67 19.89 -15.27 8.27
C LEU A 67 20.68 -16.13 9.27
N ILE A 68 20.35 -17.41 9.38
CA ILE A 68 21.09 -18.36 10.24
C ILE A 68 22.54 -18.43 9.80
N TYR A 69 22.78 -18.52 8.49
CA TYR A 69 24.12 -18.48 7.93
C TYR A 69 24.85 -17.18 8.33
N LYS A 70 24.25 -16.01 8.11
CA LYS A 70 24.83 -14.71 8.50
C LYS A 70 25.17 -14.64 10.00
N ILE A 71 24.28 -15.11 10.86
CA ILE A 71 24.50 -15.07 12.32
C ILE A 71 25.63 -16.01 12.73
N SER A 72 25.74 -17.19 12.10
CA SER A 72 26.77 -18.18 12.42
C SER A 72 28.16 -17.87 11.87
N THR A 73 28.26 -17.26 10.68
CA THR A 73 29.55 -16.90 10.06
C THR A 73 29.96 -15.45 10.28
N GLY A 74 29.07 -14.62 10.84
CA GLY A 74 29.30 -13.21 11.12
C GLY A 74 28.95 -12.26 9.98
N VAL A 75 28.99 -10.95 10.29
CA VAL A 75 28.54 -9.86 9.40
C VAL A 75 29.46 -9.65 8.19
N GLY A 76 30.71 -10.12 8.26
CA GLY A 76 31.69 -9.97 7.17
C GLY A 76 31.30 -10.62 5.85
N VAL A 77 30.38 -11.59 5.86
CA VAL A 77 29.90 -12.25 4.63
C VAL A 77 29.15 -11.30 3.69
N TRP A 78 28.65 -10.18 4.21
CA TRP A 78 27.98 -9.16 3.39
C TRP A 78 28.95 -8.23 2.66
N GLY A 79 30.26 -8.37 2.87
CA GLY A 79 31.27 -7.58 2.17
C GLY A 79 31.39 -6.14 2.65
N ASN A 80 30.85 -5.81 3.82
CA ASN A 80 31.04 -4.50 4.45
C ASN A 80 32.52 -4.36 4.83
N ASN A 81 33.17 -3.31 4.32
CA ASN A 81 34.61 -3.08 4.50
C ASN A 81 34.85 -1.73 5.18
N MET A 82 35.91 -1.60 5.98
CA MET A 82 36.32 -0.30 6.51
C MET A 82 36.81 0.62 5.37
N PRO A 83 36.43 1.91 5.32
CA PRO A 83 35.68 2.69 6.33
C PRO A 83 34.15 2.62 6.21
N VAL A 84 33.59 2.07 5.13
CA VAL A 84 32.14 2.02 4.87
C VAL A 84 31.55 0.71 5.39
N MET A 85 31.26 0.68 6.69
CA MET A 85 30.81 -0.54 7.39
C MET A 85 29.31 -0.84 7.21
N TRP A 86 28.61 -0.04 6.40
CA TRP A 86 27.17 -0.14 6.13
C TRP A 86 26.93 -0.27 4.63
N GLY A 87 26.02 -1.16 4.24
CA GLY A 87 25.74 -1.43 2.84
C GLY A 87 24.28 -1.80 2.65
N TRP A 88 24.05 -3.00 2.13
CA TRP A 88 22.72 -3.48 1.78
C TRP A 88 21.78 -3.67 2.99
N ASP A 89 22.30 -3.84 4.22
CA ASP A 89 21.50 -3.84 5.45
C ASP A 89 20.72 -2.56 5.62
N ILE A 90 21.44 -1.45 5.67
CA ILE A 90 20.86 -0.18 6.05
C ILE A 90 20.09 0.42 4.87
N ILE A 91 20.58 0.25 3.64
CA ILE A 91 19.86 0.70 2.45
C ILE A 91 18.47 0.06 2.38
N ASN A 92 18.39 -1.27 2.52
CA ASN A 92 17.10 -1.96 2.48
C ASN A 92 16.23 -1.61 3.70
N PHE A 93 16.83 -1.49 4.88
CA PHE A 93 16.10 -1.09 6.09
C PHE A 93 15.40 0.27 5.92
N VAL A 94 16.13 1.31 5.51
CA VAL A 94 15.58 2.66 5.34
C VAL A 94 14.56 2.68 4.19
N TRP A 95 14.83 1.96 3.11
CA TRP A 95 13.90 1.87 1.98
C TRP A 95 12.54 1.30 2.40
N TRP A 96 12.53 0.16 3.10
CA TRP A 96 11.30 -0.46 3.60
C TRP A 96 10.59 0.41 4.65
N VAL A 97 11.34 1.07 5.53
CA VAL A 97 10.78 2.03 6.48
C VAL A 97 10.09 3.20 5.75
N GLY A 98 10.69 3.73 4.68
CA GLY A 98 10.09 4.77 3.85
C GLY A 98 8.75 4.34 3.24
N VAL A 99 8.67 3.11 2.73
CA VAL A 99 7.42 2.54 2.20
C VAL A 99 6.35 2.45 3.30
N ALA A 100 6.70 2.08 4.53
CA ALA A 100 5.77 2.02 5.65
C ALA A 100 5.16 3.38 6.02
N HIS A 101 5.93 4.47 5.94
CA HIS A 101 5.45 5.83 6.23
C HIS A 101 4.41 6.31 5.21
N ALA A 102 4.54 5.90 3.95
CA ALA A 102 3.53 6.22 2.94
C ALA A 102 2.17 5.61 3.29
N GLY A 103 2.17 4.41 3.90
CA GLY A 103 0.95 3.75 4.36
C GLY A 103 0.27 4.46 5.54
N THR A 104 1.04 4.89 6.54
CA THR A 104 0.47 5.57 7.72
C THR A 104 0.03 7.01 7.45
N LEU A 105 0.59 7.67 6.43
CA LEU A 105 0.17 9.01 6.03
C LEU A 105 -1.24 9.03 5.42
N ILE A 106 -1.62 7.96 4.72
CA ILE A 106 -2.91 7.84 4.00
C ILE A 106 -4.01 7.23 4.89
N SER A 107 -3.64 6.48 5.92
CA SER A 107 -4.54 5.69 6.77
C SER A 107 -5.45 6.53 7.67
#